data_AF-A0A6I5RIF5-F1
#
_entry.id   AF-A0A6I5RIF5-F1
#
_cell.length_a   1.000
_cell.length_b   1.000
_cell.length_c   1.000
_cell.angle_alpha   90.00
_cell.angle_beta   90.00
_cell.angle_gamma   90.00
#
_symmetry.space_group_name_H-M   'P 1'
#
loop_
_entity.id
_entity.type
_entity.pdbx_description
1 polymer ?
#
loop_
_entity_poly.entity_id
_entity_poly.type
_entity_poly.pdbx_seq_one_letter_code
_entity_poly.pdbx_strand_id
1 'polypeptide(L)' 'MIPGEMLIESGEIELNAGRETVTLMVANTGDRPIQVGSHFHFFEVNKALSFDRDRAKGMRLDIPAGTAVR' A
#
# COMPACT_ATOMS: atom_id res chain seq x y z
N MET A 1 -11.61 -29.06 23.33
CA MET A 1 -11.71 -27.69 23.84
C MET A 1 -10.35 -27.05 23.59
N ILE A 2 -10.30 -26.02 22.73
CA ILE A 2 -9.07 -25.32 22.40
C ILE A 2 -9.18 -23.90 22.97
N PRO A 3 -8.58 -23.60 24.14
CA PRO A 3 -8.61 -22.25 24.70
C PRO A 3 -8.01 -21.26 23.70
N GLY A 4 -8.81 -20.26 23.30
CA GLY A 4 -8.37 -19.21 22.37
C GLY A 4 -8.55 -19.56 20.89
N GLU A 5 -9.27 -20.63 20.53
CA GLU A 5 -9.63 -20.86 19.13
C GLU A 5 -10.50 -19.71 18.58
N MET A 6 -10.19 -19.27 17.37
CA MET A 6 -11.01 -18.33 16.63
C MET A 6 -11.90 -19.11 15.66
N LEU A 7 -13.21 -18.88 15.73
CA LEU A 7 -14.18 -19.38 14.77
C LEU A 7 -14.52 -18.24 13.80
N ILE A 8 -13.70 -18.07 12.78
CA ILE A 8 -13.86 -16.97 11.81
C ILE A 8 -14.94 -17.36 10.79
N GLU A 9 -15.88 -16.45 10.55
CA GLU A 9 -16.89 -16.62 9.50
C GLU A 9 -16.24 -16.57 8.11
N SER A 10 -16.83 -17.30 7.16
CA SER A 10 -16.39 -17.23 5.77
C SER A 10 -16.76 -15.89 5.15
N GLY A 11 -15.87 -15.32 4.36
CA GLY A 11 -16.11 -14.08 3.62
C GLY A 11 -14.82 -13.33 3.36
N GLU A 12 -14.95 -12.15 2.79
CA GLU A 12 -13.86 -11.22 2.53
C GLU A 12 -14.20 -9.85 3.10
N ILE A 13 -13.16 -9.08 3.44
CA ILE A 13 -13.30 -7.69 3.89
C ILE A 13 -12.75 -6.80 2.79
N GLU A 14 -13.64 -6.02 2.16
CA GLU A 14 -13.22 -4.95 1.26
C GLU A 14 -12.55 -3.83 2.06
N LEU A 15 -11.34 -3.45 1.65
CA LEU A 15 -10.60 -2.36 2.26
C LEU A 15 -10.75 -1.09 1.44
N ASN A 16 -10.72 0.06 2.12
CA ASN A 16 -10.72 1.38 1.48
C ASN A 16 -11.91 1.65 0.54
N ALA A 17 -13.04 0.93 0.74
CA ALA A 17 -14.24 1.03 -0.09
C ALA A 17 -14.72 2.48 -0.29
N GLY A 18 -15.13 2.79 -1.52
CA GLY A 18 -15.67 4.09 -1.90
C GLY A 18 -14.65 5.24 -1.96
N ARG A 19 -13.35 4.97 -1.82
CA ARG A 19 -12.29 5.97 -2.00
C ARG A 19 -11.79 5.98 -3.44
N GLU A 20 -11.40 7.16 -3.91
CA GLU A 20 -10.75 7.30 -5.21
C GLU A 20 -9.37 6.62 -5.21
N THR A 21 -9.05 5.93 -6.30
CA THR A 21 -7.78 5.22 -6.48
C THR A 21 -7.14 5.60 -7.81
N VAL A 22 -5.83 5.38 -7.90
CA VAL A 22 -5.06 5.60 -9.13
C VAL A 22 -4.01 4.50 -9.27
N THR A 23 -3.90 3.92 -10.46
CA THR A 23 -2.86 2.95 -10.78
C THR A 23 -1.70 3.65 -11.48
N LEU A 24 -0.48 3.44 -10.96
CA LEU A 24 0.76 4.00 -11.48
C LEU A 24 1.80 2.89 -11.67
N MET A 25 2.54 2.96 -12.77
CA MET A 25 3.78 2.18 -12.92
C MET A 25 4.91 2.90 -12.19
N VAL A 26 5.69 2.16 -11.41
CA VAL A 26 6.77 2.69 -10.57
C VAL A 26 8.03 1.87 -10.81
N ALA A 27 9.15 2.54 -11.06
CA ALA A 27 10.45 1.91 -11.24
C ALA A 27 11.44 2.39 -10.18
N ASN A 28 12.13 1.46 -9.53
CA ASN A 28 13.28 1.79 -8.69
C ASN A 28 14.54 1.94 -9.55
N THR A 29 15.04 3.17 -9.67
CA THR A 29 16.27 3.49 -10.42
C THR A 29 17.51 3.49 -9.52
N GLY A 30 17.36 3.19 -8.23
CA GLY A 30 18.45 3.09 -7.27
C GLY A 30 19.15 1.72 -7.32
N ASP A 31 20.26 1.65 -6.60
CA ASP A 31 21.10 0.45 -6.44
C ASP A 31 20.71 -0.40 -5.23
N ARG A 32 19.73 0.05 -4.44
CA ARG A 32 19.27 -0.57 -3.20
C ARG A 32 17.76 -0.78 -3.24
N PRO A 33 17.27 -1.84 -2.59
CA PRO A 33 15.84 -2.10 -2.50
C PRO A 33 15.14 -1.01 -1.67
N ILE A 34 13.91 -0.67 -2.08
CA ILE A 34 13.06 0.34 -1.43
C ILE A 34 11.77 -0.35 -1.03
N GLN A 35 11.27 -0.07 0.17
CA GLN A 35 10.00 -0.59 0.66
C GLN A 35 9.15 0.57 1.17
N VAL A 36 7.87 0.60 0.80
CA VAL A 36 6.94 1.68 1.13
C VAL A 36 5.73 1.12 1.88
N GLY A 37 5.43 1.69 3.04
CA GLY A 37 4.32 1.27 3.89
C GLY A 37 2.95 1.80 3.47
N SER A 38 1.89 1.12 3.91
CA SER A 38 0.48 1.40 3.59
C SER A 38 0.03 2.86 3.76
N HIS A 39 0.57 3.61 4.72
CA HIS A 39 0.11 4.97 5.07
C HIS A 39 1.12 6.08 4.76
N PHE A 40 2.22 5.75 4.10
CA PHE A 40 3.17 6.78 3.67
C PHE A 40 2.57 7.57 2.50
N HIS A 41 2.72 8.90 2.52
CA HIS A 41 2.25 9.74 1.42
C HIS A 41 3.05 9.44 0.15
N PHE A 42 2.42 8.80 -0.84
CA PHE A 42 3.13 8.19 -1.97
C PHE A 42 3.88 9.23 -2.81
N PHE A 43 3.37 10.46 -2.89
CA PHE A 43 4.05 11.60 -3.52
C PHE A 43 5.46 11.85 -2.97
N GLU A 44 5.71 11.59 -1.69
CA GLU A 44 6.95 11.96 -0.98
C GLU A 44 7.94 10.79 -0.83
N VAL A 45 7.66 9.64 -1.46
CA VAL A 45 8.54 8.46 -1.37
C VAL A 45 9.91 8.77 -1.95
N ASN A 46 10.88 7.91 -1.63
CA ASN A 46 12.26 8.01 -2.06
C ASN A 46 12.39 8.49 -3.52
N LYS A 47 13.27 9.47 -3.75
CA LYS A 47 13.52 10.10 -5.06
C LYS A 47 14.00 9.13 -6.14
N ALA A 48 14.56 7.97 -5.75
CA ALA A 48 14.96 6.90 -6.67
C ALA A 48 13.76 6.10 -7.24
N LEU A 49 12.54 6.30 -6.72
CA LEU A 49 11.34 5.78 -7.36
C LEU A 49 10.88 6.77 -8.44
N SER A 50 10.91 6.32 -9.69
CA SER A 50 10.47 7.03 -10.88
C SER A 50 9.04 6.65 -11.23
N PHE A 51 8.15 7.65 -11.24
CA PHE A 51 6.73 7.57 -11.57
C PHE A 51 6.16 8.99 -11.73
N ASP A 52 4.92 9.12 -12.21
CA ASP A 52 4.20 10.39 -12.26
C ASP A 52 3.80 10.83 -10.84
N ARG A 53 4.57 11.76 -10.25
CA ARG A 53 4.37 12.21 -8.87
C ARG A 53 3.07 12.97 -8.69
N ASP A 54 2.70 13.85 -9.62
CA ASP A 54 1.52 14.71 -9.45
C ASP A 54 0.24 13.89 -9.34
N ARG A 55 0.15 12.76 -10.05
CA ARG A 55 -0.96 11.79 -9.92
C ARG A 55 -1.02 11.09 -8.56
N ALA A 56 0.05 11.09 -7.77
CA ALA A 56 0.11 10.47 -6.44
C ALA A 56 -0.11 11.45 -5.28
N LYS A 57 -0.35 12.75 -5.56
CA LYS A 57 -0.52 13.76 -4.54
C LYS A 57 -1.78 13.49 -3.71
N GLY A 58 -1.64 13.43 -2.40
CA GLY A 58 -2.72 13.08 -1.47
C GLY A 58 -3.02 11.58 -1.39
N MET A 59 -2.30 10.74 -2.13
CA MET A 59 -2.54 9.30 -2.21
C MET A 59 -1.58 8.51 -1.32
N ARG A 60 -2.00 7.30 -0.94
CA ARG A 60 -1.20 6.27 -0.26
C ARG A 60 -1.44 4.93 -0.93
N LEU A 61 -0.65 3.92 -0.58
CA LEU A 61 -0.86 2.56 -1.11
C LEU A 61 -2.21 2.01 -0.65
N ASP A 62 -2.94 1.44 -1.61
CA ASP A 62 -4.22 0.78 -1.40
C ASP A 62 -4.02 -0.70 -1.02
N ILE A 63 -3.49 -0.92 0.20
CA ILE A 63 -3.13 -2.23 0.74
C ILE A 63 -3.57 -2.34 2.22
N PRO A 64 -3.62 -3.56 2.80
CA PRO A 64 -3.94 -3.73 4.22
C PRO A 64 -3.06 -2.89 5.15
N ALA A 65 -3.68 -2.31 6.18
CA ALA A 65 -2.99 -1.45 7.13
C ALA A 65 -1.82 -2.18 7.80
N GLY A 66 -0.69 -1.48 7.95
CA GLY A 66 0.54 -2.04 8.52
C GLY A 66 1.41 -2.84 7.53
N THR A 67 0.91 -3.19 6.35
CA THR A 67 1.71 -3.86 5.31
C THR A 67 2.52 -2.86 4.46
N ALA A 68 3.37 -3.39 3.57
CA ALA A 68 4.25 -2.63 2.69
C ALA A 68 4.49 -3.34 1.34
N VAL A 69 4.86 -2.58 0.32
CA VAL A 69 5.30 -3.08 -0.99
C VAL A 69 6.81 -2.85 -1.13
N ARG A 70 7.52 -3.81 -1.71
CA ARG A 70 8.98 -3.81 -1.91
C ARG A 70 9.33 -4.13 -3.35
#